data_AF-A0A7V5WI65-F1
#
_entry.id   AF-A0A7V5WI65-F1
#
_cell.length_a   1.000
_cell.length_b   1.000
_cell.length_c   1.000
_cell.angle_alpha   90.00
_cell.angle_beta   90.00
_cell.angle_gamma   90.00
#
_symmetry.space_group_name_H-M   'P 1'
#
loop_
_entity.id
_entity.type
_entity.pdbx_description
1 polymer ?
#
loop_
_entity_poly.entity_id
_entity_poly.type
_entity_poly.pdbx_seq_one_letter_code
_entity_poly.pdbx_strand_id
1 'polypeptide(L)'
;MKPRSLFLSFLGTNTYTHCNYSLPGHGKVDGVRFVQEALVRLLCAEFRPPDRIVVFLTDEARQKNWFGEGQPGLETCLARTVKKGTLVQPVVIPEGKSPEELWRIFETVFGVIQENDRVLFDITHGFRSLPMLGIVLLNYARLLKNITIAGIYYGAFEVLGPLWKVKELPLEKRNAPIFDLSDFATLLAWSSGVQEFVKHGSPDGIVELLWQEAEPRLKESRGQDAAGKIWKGVAHNLAKIGGQVAACRGRELVAGEAVIKLRSYLEQCKELSALPPPFVPLIKRITNKIEPFRENDAENCLRAVAWCLEHDLVQQGLTMLQEGLITLIAARHGLEWRVEADRTLISESISVKNQKTPEAEWKGEVGRRPDLAHQIQNDPFVAAVAGDFDMLSKARNDINHGGFTEAVDAEQLRKKLRKAYEAISAEWTRHRGTGPYAAGPENPTQEQQFPDHA
;
A
#
# COMPACT_ATOMS: atom_id res chain seq x y z
N MET A 1 7.05 -14.28 20.72
CA MET A 1 7.06 -13.47 21.96
C MET A 1 6.16 -12.26 21.74
N LYS A 2 5.51 -11.73 22.79
CA LYS A 2 4.74 -10.49 22.66
C LYS A 2 5.73 -9.33 22.42
N PRO A 3 5.48 -8.43 21.45
CA PRO A 3 6.35 -7.28 21.24
C PRO A 3 6.41 -6.39 22.49
N ARG A 4 7.57 -5.79 22.76
CA ARG A 4 7.74 -4.82 23.84
C ARG A 4 6.85 -3.61 23.57
N SER A 5 6.10 -3.17 24.57
CA SER A 5 5.30 -1.94 24.49
C SER A 5 6.07 -0.77 25.07
N LEU A 6 6.00 0.36 24.39
CA LEU A 6 6.76 1.57 24.71
C LEU A 6 5.82 2.77 24.75
N PHE A 7 5.71 3.43 25.90
CA PHE A 7 5.04 4.72 26.00
C PHE A 7 6.10 5.82 25.97
N LEU A 8 5.93 6.78 25.07
CA LEU A 8 6.81 7.92 24.88
C LEU A 8 6.04 9.20 25.21
N SER A 9 6.65 10.14 25.93
CA SER A 9 6.06 11.47 26.18
C SER A 9 7.16 12.50 26.42
N PHE A 10 6.92 13.75 26.04
CA PHE A 10 7.74 14.88 26.48
C PHE A 10 7.11 15.57 27.69
N LEU A 11 7.95 16.05 28.60
CA LEU A 11 7.51 16.87 29.73
C LEU A 11 7.80 18.35 29.46
N GLY A 12 6.76 19.19 29.57
CA GLY A 12 6.90 20.64 29.42
C GLY A 12 7.24 21.35 30.73
N THR A 13 7.42 22.67 30.64
CA THR A 13 7.81 23.56 31.76
C THR A 13 6.66 24.42 32.28
N ASN A 14 5.47 24.35 31.66
CA ASN A 14 4.30 25.11 32.07
C ASN A 14 3.81 24.73 33.47
N THR A 15 3.14 25.67 34.14
CA THR A 15 2.44 25.40 35.41
C THR A 15 1.14 24.67 35.14
N TYR A 16 1.12 23.38 35.48
CA TYR A 16 -0.05 22.54 35.30
C TYR A 16 -1.05 22.67 36.45
N THR A 17 -2.34 22.56 36.15
CA THR A 17 -3.42 22.54 37.14
C THR A 17 -4.14 21.20 37.10
N HIS A 18 -4.75 20.80 38.21
CA HIS A 18 -5.53 19.58 38.27
C HIS A 18 -6.79 19.70 37.40
N CYS A 19 -7.02 18.68 36.57
CA CYS A 19 -8.19 18.53 35.74
C CYS A 19 -8.52 17.04 35.57
N ASN A 20 -9.63 16.75 34.89
CA ASN A 20 -10.04 15.40 34.57
C ASN A 20 -9.81 15.17 33.08
N TYR A 21 -9.15 14.07 32.72
CA TYR A 21 -8.91 13.70 31.34
C TYR A 21 -9.82 12.55 30.93
N SER A 22 -10.47 12.65 29.77
CA SER A 22 -11.31 11.59 29.22
C SER A 22 -10.83 11.17 27.84
N LEU A 23 -10.63 9.87 27.66
CA LEU A 23 -10.32 9.25 26.37
C LEU A 23 -11.50 8.36 25.95
N PRO A 24 -12.17 8.64 24.82
CA PRO A 24 -13.22 7.79 24.30
C PRO A 24 -12.79 6.31 24.22
N GLY A 25 -13.69 5.40 24.61
CA GLY A 25 -13.43 3.96 24.63
C GLY A 25 -12.56 3.44 25.79
N HIS A 26 -11.85 4.33 26.51
CA HIS A 26 -10.92 3.93 27.59
C HIS A 26 -11.35 4.44 28.97
N GLY A 27 -12.15 5.51 29.02
CA GLY A 27 -12.72 6.05 30.25
C GLY A 27 -12.17 7.42 30.64
N LYS A 28 -12.22 7.71 31.94
CA LYS A 28 -11.90 9.01 32.51
C LYS A 28 -10.98 8.86 33.73
N VAL A 29 -10.05 9.80 33.88
CA VAL A 29 -9.19 9.93 35.06
C VAL A 29 -9.42 11.30 35.67
N ASP A 30 -9.92 11.32 36.91
CA ASP A 30 -10.26 12.55 37.62
C ASP A 30 -9.08 13.10 38.43
N GLY A 31 -9.00 14.43 38.50
CA GLY A 31 -8.14 15.12 39.46
C GLY A 31 -6.65 14.85 39.31
N VAL A 32 -6.13 14.72 38.09
CA VAL A 32 -4.69 14.58 37.84
C VAL A 32 -4.09 15.88 37.31
N ARG A 33 -2.82 16.11 37.63
CA ARG A 33 -2.08 17.31 37.19
C ARG A 33 -1.46 17.14 35.81
N PHE A 34 -1.07 15.91 35.47
CA PHE A 34 -0.33 15.61 34.26
C PHE A 34 -1.13 14.71 33.34
N VAL A 35 -1.23 15.06 32.07
CA VAL A 35 -1.83 14.19 31.04
C VAL A 35 -1.12 12.84 30.95
N GLN A 36 0.20 12.82 31.16
CA GLN A 36 1.01 11.60 31.18
C GLN A 36 0.50 10.61 32.23
N GLU A 37 0.09 11.10 33.40
CA GLU A 37 -0.48 10.26 34.45
C GLU A 37 -1.81 9.65 34.02
N ALA A 38 -2.69 10.45 33.37
CA ALA A 38 -3.94 9.94 32.82
C ALA A 38 -3.69 8.87 31.74
N LEU A 39 -2.82 9.15 30.77
CA LEU A 39 -2.51 8.23 29.67
C LEU A 39 -1.89 6.92 30.18
N VAL A 40 -0.97 6.98 31.13
CA VAL A 40 -0.38 5.78 31.74
C VAL A 40 -1.45 4.93 32.45
N ARG A 41 -2.39 5.57 33.17
CA ARG A 41 -3.50 4.86 33.82
C ARG A 41 -4.44 4.20 32.83
N LEU A 42 -4.79 4.91 31.75
CA LEU A 42 -5.76 4.47 30.75
C LEU A 42 -5.20 3.42 29.78
N LEU A 43 -3.93 3.54 29.38
CA LEU A 43 -3.36 2.77 28.26
C LEU A 43 -2.26 1.80 28.66
N CYS A 44 -1.60 2.02 29.80
CA CYS A 44 -0.42 1.26 30.22
C CYS A 44 -0.68 0.36 31.45
N ALA A 45 -1.94 0.13 31.80
CA ALA A 45 -2.34 -0.74 32.92
C ALA A 45 -1.66 -2.11 32.84
N GLU A 46 -1.56 -2.65 31.63
CA GLU A 46 -0.97 -3.95 31.33
C GLU A 46 0.55 -3.94 31.23
N PHE A 47 1.26 -2.80 31.22
CA PHE A 47 2.73 -2.80 31.00
C PHE A 47 3.51 -3.60 32.06
N ARG A 48 4.49 -4.41 31.65
CA ARG A 48 5.40 -5.19 32.51
C ARG A 48 6.76 -5.30 31.84
N PRO A 49 7.86 -5.57 32.57
CA PRO A 49 9.15 -5.77 31.89
C PRO A 49 9.01 -6.81 30.76
N PRO A 50 9.49 -6.54 29.54
CA PRO A 50 10.42 -5.47 29.14
C PRO A 50 9.80 -4.12 28.73
N ASP A 51 8.49 -3.91 28.87
CA ASP A 51 7.80 -2.65 28.54
C ASP A 51 8.38 -1.44 29.30
N ARG A 52 8.29 -0.25 28.71
CA ARG A 52 8.85 0.99 29.29
C ARG A 52 7.94 2.20 29.10
N ILE A 53 8.00 3.12 30.07
CA ILE A 53 7.38 4.45 30.04
C ILE A 53 8.53 5.45 30.02
N VAL A 54 8.79 6.06 28.88
CA VAL A 54 9.93 6.97 28.69
C VAL A 54 9.43 8.40 28.65
N VAL A 55 9.97 9.22 29.56
CA VAL A 55 9.64 10.64 29.64
C VAL A 55 10.87 11.45 29.29
N PHE A 56 10.79 12.15 28.16
CA PHE A 56 11.83 13.05 27.68
C PHE A 56 11.68 14.41 28.35
N LEU A 57 12.78 14.93 28.88
CA LEU A 57 12.76 16.14 29.70
C LEU A 57 14.02 16.98 29.44
N THR A 58 13.82 18.28 29.33
CA THR A 58 14.92 19.26 29.45
C THR A 58 15.31 19.41 30.92
N ASP A 59 16.46 20.02 31.19
CA ASP A 59 16.88 20.29 32.57
C ASP A 59 15.87 21.15 33.33
N GLU A 60 15.24 22.13 32.65
CA GLU A 60 14.19 22.96 33.25
C GLU A 60 12.93 22.14 33.59
N ALA A 61 12.47 21.27 32.67
CA ALA A 61 11.30 20.43 32.90
C ALA A 61 11.56 19.41 34.04
N ARG A 62 12.81 18.96 34.17
CA ARG A 62 13.26 18.09 35.27
C ARG A 62 13.03 18.74 36.63
N GLN A 63 13.45 19.99 36.80
CA GLN A 63 13.29 20.67 38.09
C GLN A 63 11.82 21.01 38.36
N LYS A 64 11.16 21.69 37.42
CA LYS A 64 9.81 22.24 37.63
C LYS A 64 8.73 21.18 37.76
N ASN A 65 8.78 20.15 36.92
CA ASN A 65 7.64 19.26 36.70
C ASN A 65 7.97 17.78 36.93
N TRP A 66 9.20 17.32 36.74
CA TRP A 66 9.57 15.93 37.05
C TRP A 66 9.64 15.71 38.56
N PHE A 67 10.47 16.49 39.25
CA PHE A 67 10.56 16.49 40.71
C PHE A 67 9.43 17.31 41.36
N GLY A 68 9.12 18.46 40.77
CA GLY A 68 8.06 19.36 41.22
C GLY A 68 8.58 20.47 42.14
N GLU A 69 8.02 21.67 42.01
CA GLU A 69 8.30 22.81 42.89
C GLU A 69 7.13 23.04 43.86
N GLY A 70 7.29 22.65 45.13
CA GLY A 70 6.28 22.86 46.18
C GLY A 70 5.04 21.96 46.11
N GLN A 71 4.98 21.06 45.15
CA GLN A 71 3.94 20.03 44.98
C GLN A 71 4.51 18.80 44.26
N PRO A 72 3.97 17.58 44.47
CA PRO A 72 4.53 16.35 43.89
C PRO A 72 4.70 16.44 42.36
N GLY A 73 5.91 16.20 41.85
CA GLY A 73 6.17 16.12 40.42
C GLY A 73 5.67 14.82 39.77
N LEU A 74 5.83 14.74 38.44
CA LEU A 74 5.35 13.61 37.63
C LEU A 74 5.96 12.27 38.08
N GLU A 75 7.23 12.26 38.50
CA GLU A 75 7.90 11.06 39.02
C GLU A 75 7.13 10.45 40.19
N THR A 76 6.76 11.30 41.16
CA THR A 76 6.01 10.89 42.34
C THR A 76 4.59 10.44 41.98
N CYS A 77 3.93 11.15 41.06
CA CYS A 77 2.60 10.78 40.57
C CYS A 77 2.60 9.41 39.88
N LEU A 78 3.58 9.14 39.00
CA LEU A 78 3.72 7.87 38.30
C LEU A 78 4.15 6.73 39.23
N ALA A 79 5.01 6.99 40.22
CA ALA A 79 5.40 5.99 41.22
C ALA A 79 4.21 5.52 42.06
N ARG A 80 3.31 6.44 42.44
CA ARG A 80 2.06 6.14 43.15
C ARG A 80 1.04 5.41 42.28
N THR A 81 1.10 5.65 40.97
CA THR A 81 0.21 5.05 39.98
C THR A 81 0.68 3.62 39.62
N VAL A 82 -0.06 2.60 40.09
CA VAL A 82 -0.01 1.21 39.58
C VAL A 82 1.34 0.48 39.77
N LYS A 83 2.17 0.86 40.76
CA LYS A 83 3.52 0.25 40.99
C LYS A 83 4.40 0.26 39.72
N LYS A 84 4.21 1.22 38.82
CA LYS A 84 4.91 1.29 37.52
C LYS A 84 6.27 1.98 37.59
N GLY A 85 6.68 2.48 38.77
CA GLY A 85 7.94 3.23 38.92
C GLY A 85 9.17 2.52 38.34
N THR A 86 9.22 1.19 38.41
CA THR A 86 10.32 0.40 37.83
C THR A 86 10.34 0.35 36.29
N LEU A 87 9.26 0.76 35.64
CA LEU A 87 9.14 0.84 34.18
C LEU A 87 9.38 2.25 33.64
N VAL A 88 9.40 3.25 34.53
CA VAL A 88 9.55 4.65 34.18
C VAL A 88 11.02 4.97 33.98
N GLN A 89 11.35 5.56 32.84
CA GLN A 89 12.70 5.94 32.45
C GLN A 89 12.73 7.42 32.04
N PRO A 90 13.31 8.31 32.88
CA PRO A 90 13.56 9.69 32.47
C PRO A 90 14.73 9.74 31.48
N VAL A 91 14.59 10.49 30.39
CA VAL A 91 15.64 10.70 29.38
C VAL A 91 15.85 12.19 29.16
N VAL A 92 17.10 12.64 29.27
CA VAL A 92 17.45 14.05 29.07
C VAL A 92 17.50 14.36 27.58
N ILE A 93 16.91 15.50 27.19
CA ILE A 93 16.96 16.04 25.84
C ILE A 93 17.33 17.53 25.87
N PRO A 94 17.92 18.08 24.78
CA PRO A 94 18.16 19.53 24.68
C PRO A 94 16.84 20.30 24.48
N GLU A 95 16.93 21.63 24.47
CA GLU A 95 15.76 22.51 24.36
C GLU A 95 15.22 22.67 22.92
N GLY A 96 15.84 22.07 21.90
CA GLY A 96 15.31 22.13 20.54
C GLY A 96 15.22 23.55 19.96
N LYS A 97 16.06 24.49 20.43
CA LYS A 97 16.08 25.89 20.00
C LYS A 97 16.87 26.11 18.71
N SER A 98 17.60 25.11 18.24
CA SER A 98 18.30 25.10 16.96
C SER A 98 18.05 23.80 16.18
N PRO A 99 18.25 23.78 14.85
CA PRO A 99 18.18 22.56 14.04
C PRO A 99 19.04 21.41 14.59
N GLU A 100 20.24 21.71 15.08
CA GLU A 100 21.17 20.72 15.66
C GLU A 100 20.64 20.13 16.97
N GLU A 101 19.92 20.93 17.76
CA GLU A 101 19.23 20.42 18.94
C GLU A 101 18.02 19.55 18.56
N LEU A 102 17.27 19.93 17.52
CA LEU A 102 16.16 19.11 17.02
C LEU A 102 16.62 17.74 16.52
N TRP A 103 17.77 17.67 15.81
CA TRP A 103 18.37 16.40 15.42
C TRP A 103 18.84 15.57 16.61
N ARG A 104 19.45 16.19 17.62
CA ARG A 104 19.80 15.49 18.87
C ARG A 104 18.57 14.92 19.60
N ILE A 105 17.45 15.66 19.61
CA ILE A 105 16.17 15.15 20.12
C ILE A 105 15.73 13.93 19.29
N PHE A 106 15.75 14.04 17.96
CA PHE A 106 15.39 12.96 17.06
C PHE A 106 16.21 11.70 17.32
N GLU A 107 17.54 11.82 17.36
CA GLU A 107 18.47 10.70 17.61
C GLU A 107 18.23 10.05 18.98
N THR A 108 18.01 10.87 20.01
CA THR A 108 17.75 10.39 21.37
C THR A 108 16.45 9.60 21.44
N VAL A 109 15.36 10.14 20.89
CA VAL A 109 14.05 9.47 20.89
C VAL A 109 14.12 8.20 20.03
N PHE A 110 14.73 8.27 18.84
CA PHE A 110 14.90 7.12 17.96
C PHE A 110 15.76 6.03 18.60
N GLY A 111 16.82 6.38 19.32
CA GLY A 111 17.71 5.43 20.01
C GLY A 111 17.04 4.62 21.12
N VAL A 112 16.00 5.16 21.74
CA VAL A 112 15.21 4.47 22.78
C VAL A 112 14.28 3.39 22.19
N ILE A 113 13.79 3.62 20.97
CA ILE A 113 12.90 2.70 20.26
C ILE A 113 13.70 1.47 19.81
N GLN A 114 13.18 0.27 20.05
CA GLN A 114 13.79 -0.98 19.59
C GLN A 114 13.03 -1.58 18.40
N GLU A 115 13.65 -2.56 17.74
CA GLU A 115 13.02 -3.28 16.66
C GLU A 115 11.73 -3.98 17.13
N ASN A 116 10.68 -3.88 16.32
CA ASN A 116 9.35 -4.44 16.55
C ASN A 116 8.63 -3.88 17.80
N ASP A 117 9.07 -2.75 18.36
CA ASP A 117 8.37 -2.11 19.47
C ASP A 117 6.92 -1.73 19.08
N ARG A 118 6.01 -1.86 20.04
CA ARG A 118 4.65 -1.32 19.97
C ARG A 118 4.60 0.03 20.69
N VAL A 119 4.53 1.13 19.95
CA VAL A 119 4.72 2.49 20.47
C VAL A 119 3.39 3.21 20.68
N LEU A 120 3.19 3.73 21.90
CA LEU A 120 2.17 4.71 22.26
C LEU A 120 2.89 6.05 22.46
N PHE A 121 2.42 7.13 21.84
CA PHE A 121 3.10 8.41 21.88
C PHE A 121 2.20 9.55 22.32
N ASP A 122 2.59 10.23 23.38
CA ASP A 122 1.96 11.46 23.85
C ASP A 122 2.65 12.68 23.24
N ILE A 123 1.90 13.43 22.43
CA ILE A 123 2.34 14.67 21.77
C ILE A 123 1.79 15.93 22.45
N THR A 124 1.15 15.80 23.62
CA THR A 124 0.49 16.92 24.33
C THR A 124 1.46 18.03 24.70
N HIS A 125 2.67 17.64 25.12
CA HIS A 125 3.68 18.56 25.58
C HIS A 125 4.93 18.46 24.71
N GLY A 126 5.66 19.55 24.62
CA GLY A 126 6.81 19.71 23.73
C GLY A 126 6.83 21.08 23.05
N PHE A 127 7.95 21.44 22.41
CA PHE A 127 8.02 22.65 21.58
C PHE A 127 6.99 22.55 20.44
N ARG A 128 6.55 23.70 19.89
CA ARG A 128 5.53 23.75 18.82
C ARG A 128 5.92 22.92 17.58
N SER A 129 7.21 22.66 17.38
CA SER A 129 7.76 21.81 16.32
C SER A 129 7.77 20.31 16.64
N LEU A 130 7.64 19.91 17.91
CA LEU A 130 7.78 18.50 18.34
C LEU A 130 6.64 17.58 17.89
N PRO A 131 5.36 18.02 17.80
CA PRO A 131 4.33 17.19 17.18
C PRO A 131 4.67 16.79 15.73
N MET A 132 5.20 17.73 14.94
CA MET A 132 5.65 17.47 13.57
C MET A 132 6.87 16.55 13.54
N LEU A 133 7.90 16.83 14.35
CA LEU A 133 9.08 15.98 14.47
C LEU A 133 8.70 14.56 14.91
N GLY A 134 7.74 14.46 15.83
CA GLY A 134 7.23 13.23 16.39
C GLY A 134 6.61 12.31 15.36
N ILE A 135 5.72 12.83 14.51
CA ILE A 135 5.10 12.03 13.44
C ILE A 135 6.16 11.57 12.42
N VAL A 136 7.09 12.46 12.04
CA VAL A 136 8.19 12.11 11.13
C VAL A 136 9.07 11.01 11.73
N LEU A 137 9.42 11.12 13.01
CA LEU A 137 10.22 10.14 13.73
C LEU A 137 9.52 8.79 13.80
N LEU A 138 8.22 8.76 14.15
CA LEU A 138 7.47 7.50 14.21
C LEU A 138 7.41 6.84 12.84
N ASN A 139 7.21 7.60 11.76
CA ASN A 139 7.22 7.07 10.41
C ASN A 139 8.60 6.52 10.02
N TYR A 140 9.68 7.22 10.37
CA TYR A 140 11.05 6.75 10.13
C TYR A 140 11.40 5.50 10.94
N ALA A 141 10.99 5.45 12.21
CA ALA A 141 11.13 4.28 13.06
C ALA A 141 10.33 3.08 12.56
N ARG A 142 9.14 3.29 11.99
CA ARG A 142 8.40 2.20 11.35
C ARG A 142 9.19 1.59 10.21
N LEU A 143 9.79 2.42 9.36
CA LEU A 143 10.58 1.96 8.22
C LEU A 143 11.86 1.22 8.63
N LEU A 144 12.62 1.72 9.61
CA LEU A 144 13.93 1.14 9.96
C LEU A 144 13.90 0.11 11.09
N LYS A 145 12.91 0.18 11.97
CA LYS A 145 12.80 -0.67 13.16
C LYS A 145 11.54 -1.54 13.17
N ASN A 146 10.73 -1.51 12.10
CA ASN A 146 9.50 -2.29 11.99
C ASN A 146 8.55 -2.12 13.21
N ILE A 147 8.45 -0.90 13.74
CA ILE A 147 7.59 -0.64 14.90
C ILE A 147 6.12 -0.63 14.52
N THR A 148 5.26 -0.97 15.48
CA THR A 148 3.81 -0.73 15.39
C THR A 148 3.46 0.56 16.12
N ILE A 149 2.89 1.54 15.41
CA ILE A 149 2.32 2.74 16.04
C ILE A 149 0.96 2.36 16.60
N ALA A 150 0.88 2.16 17.91
CA ALA A 150 -0.34 1.70 18.58
C ALA A 150 -1.27 2.84 19.04
N GLY A 151 -0.76 4.07 19.06
CA GLY A 151 -1.51 5.20 19.56
C GLY A 151 -0.71 6.50 19.50
N ILE A 152 -1.32 7.58 19.03
CA ILE A 152 -0.79 8.94 19.14
C ILE A 152 -1.83 9.77 19.89
N TYR A 153 -1.48 10.31 21.04
CA TYR A 153 -2.43 10.95 21.95
C TYR A 153 -2.09 12.41 22.22
N TYR A 154 -3.13 13.22 22.29
CA TYR A 154 -3.04 14.65 22.59
C TYR A 154 -4.10 15.05 23.62
N GLY A 155 -3.68 15.46 24.81
CA GLY A 155 -4.54 15.99 25.86
C GLY A 155 -4.88 17.46 25.59
N ALA A 156 -6.07 17.71 25.07
CA ALA A 156 -6.54 19.03 24.66
C ALA A 156 -7.02 19.88 25.86
N PHE A 157 -6.10 20.20 26.77
CA PHE A 157 -6.38 21.01 27.96
C PHE A 157 -6.90 22.42 27.61
N GLU A 158 -6.42 22.99 26.51
CA GLU A 158 -6.77 24.31 26.00
C GLU A 158 -8.28 24.47 25.69
N VAL A 159 -9.01 23.37 25.51
CA VAL A 159 -10.48 23.38 25.35
C VAL A 159 -11.17 23.94 26.60
N LEU A 160 -10.52 23.85 27.77
CA LEU A 160 -11.02 24.45 29.02
C LEU A 160 -10.83 25.97 29.07
N GLY A 161 -10.09 26.55 28.12
CA GLY A 161 -9.75 27.97 28.09
C GLY A 161 -8.46 28.31 28.85
N PRO A 162 -8.20 29.60 29.10
CA PRO A 162 -6.95 30.05 29.70
C PRO A 162 -6.83 29.63 31.18
N LEU A 163 -5.61 29.37 31.63
CA LEU A 163 -5.32 28.78 32.95
C LEU A 163 -6.00 29.49 34.12
N TRP A 164 -6.06 30.82 34.11
CA TRP A 164 -6.69 31.60 35.18
C TRP A 164 -8.18 31.28 35.32
N LYS A 165 -8.90 31.11 34.20
CA LYS A 165 -10.32 30.75 34.19
C LYS A 165 -10.52 29.30 34.64
N VAL A 166 -9.62 28.40 34.25
CA VAL A 166 -9.68 27.00 34.68
C VAL A 166 -9.52 26.88 36.20
N LYS A 167 -8.68 27.71 36.82
CA LYS A 167 -8.50 27.71 38.29
C LYS A 167 -9.77 28.10 39.05
N GLU A 168 -10.64 28.92 38.46
CA GLU A 168 -11.94 29.31 39.03
C GLU A 168 -13.01 28.22 38.90
N LEU A 169 -12.86 27.30 37.93
CA LEU A 169 -13.79 26.20 37.75
C LEU A 169 -13.64 25.16 38.89
N PRO A 170 -14.74 24.60 39.42
CA PRO A 170 -14.66 23.45 40.31
C PRO A 170 -14.11 22.23 39.55
N LEU A 171 -13.40 21.33 40.25
CA LEU A 171 -12.63 20.25 39.62
C LEU A 171 -13.51 19.35 38.73
N GLU A 172 -14.75 19.11 39.15
CA GLU A 172 -15.75 18.28 38.45
C GLU A 172 -16.09 18.82 37.06
N LYS A 173 -15.89 20.13 36.83
CA LYS A 173 -16.14 20.80 35.55
C LYS A 173 -14.90 20.95 34.68
N ARG A 174 -13.69 20.61 35.17
CA ARG A 174 -12.43 20.71 34.42
C ARG A 174 -12.19 19.47 33.55
N ASN A 175 -13.09 19.18 32.61
CA ASN A 175 -13.02 17.96 31.79
C ASN A 175 -12.32 18.22 30.45
N ALA A 176 -11.04 17.88 30.36
CA ALA A 176 -10.24 17.99 29.15
C ALA A 176 -10.30 16.67 28.35
N PRO A 177 -10.64 16.69 27.05
CA PRO A 177 -10.61 15.48 26.24
C PRO A 177 -9.16 15.11 25.87
N ILE A 178 -8.91 13.81 25.72
CA ILE A 178 -7.73 13.28 25.03
C ILE A 178 -8.17 12.87 23.63
N PHE A 179 -7.52 13.42 22.61
CA PHE A 179 -7.70 13.02 21.23
C PHE A 179 -6.73 11.90 20.87
N ASP A 180 -7.25 10.87 20.21
CA ASP A 180 -6.45 9.88 19.49
C ASP A 180 -6.25 10.38 18.06
N LEU A 181 -5.00 10.57 17.68
CA LEU A 181 -4.54 11.12 16.40
C LEU A 181 -3.88 10.05 15.53
N SER A 182 -4.01 8.77 15.88
CA SER A 182 -3.39 7.65 15.17
C SER A 182 -3.82 7.57 13.71
N ASP A 183 -5.05 7.98 13.40
CA ASP A 183 -5.58 8.01 12.02
C ASP A 183 -4.71 8.83 11.06
N PHE A 184 -4.01 9.86 11.53
CA PHE A 184 -3.10 10.64 10.70
C PHE A 184 -1.83 9.84 10.32
N ALA A 185 -1.31 9.03 11.24
CA ALA A 185 -0.19 8.14 10.94
C ALA A 185 -0.61 7.01 9.99
N THR A 186 -1.83 6.48 10.16
CA THR A 186 -2.42 5.51 9.24
C THR A 186 -2.59 6.12 7.84
N LEU A 187 -3.14 7.33 7.73
CA LEU A 187 -3.27 8.03 6.46
C LEU A 187 -1.92 8.25 5.75
N LEU A 188 -0.88 8.63 6.51
CA LEU A 188 0.47 8.79 5.96
C LEU A 188 1.00 7.47 5.38
N ALA A 189 0.80 6.36 6.09
CA ALA A 189 1.15 5.01 5.63
C ALA A 189 0.46 4.65 4.31
N TRP A 190 -0.86 4.86 4.28
CA TRP A 190 -1.70 4.56 3.13
C TRP A 190 -1.32 5.41 1.91
N SER A 191 -0.99 6.69 2.12
CA SER A 191 -0.48 7.55 1.06
C SER A 191 0.80 6.96 0.43
N SER A 192 1.74 6.47 1.25
CA SER A 192 2.95 5.80 0.75
C SER A 192 2.65 4.51 0.00
N GLY A 193 1.80 3.63 0.52
CA GLY A 193 1.43 2.38 -0.17
C GLY A 193 0.70 2.64 -1.49
N VAL A 194 -0.17 3.64 -1.54
CA VAL A 194 -0.86 4.04 -2.78
C VAL A 194 0.11 4.66 -3.77
N GLN A 195 1.08 5.45 -3.30
CA GLN A 195 2.14 5.96 -4.16
C GLN A 195 2.99 4.83 -4.76
N GLU A 196 3.33 3.81 -3.97
CA GLU A 196 4.05 2.63 -4.46
C GLU A 196 3.25 1.91 -5.56
N PHE A 197 1.96 1.67 -5.33
CA PHE A 197 1.07 1.04 -6.31
C PHE A 197 0.92 1.87 -7.59
N VAL A 198 0.74 3.19 -7.46
CA VAL A 198 0.56 4.08 -8.61
C VAL A 198 1.83 4.27 -9.42
N LYS A 199 3.01 4.26 -8.79
CA LYS A 199 4.27 4.47 -9.49
C LYS A 199 4.87 3.17 -10.01
N HIS A 200 4.84 2.12 -9.21
CA HIS A 200 5.57 0.88 -9.46
C HIS A 200 4.65 -0.33 -9.72
N GLY A 201 3.33 -0.16 -9.66
CA GLY A 201 2.38 -1.25 -9.88
C GLY A 201 2.37 -2.30 -8.77
N SER A 202 3.14 -2.08 -7.69
CA SER A 202 3.28 -3.00 -6.56
C SER A 202 2.14 -2.79 -5.55
N PRO A 203 1.33 -3.82 -5.26
CA PRO A 203 0.27 -3.70 -4.28
C PRO A 203 0.72 -3.92 -2.83
N ASP A 204 1.97 -4.33 -2.61
CA ASP A 204 2.43 -4.94 -1.35
C ASP A 204 2.24 -4.01 -0.16
N GLY A 205 2.61 -2.73 -0.27
CA GLY A 205 2.41 -1.76 0.82
C GLY A 205 0.94 -1.54 1.19
N ILE A 206 0.01 -1.55 0.22
CA ILE A 206 -1.44 -1.43 0.51
C ILE A 206 -1.95 -2.71 1.16
N VAL A 207 -1.53 -3.85 0.64
CA VAL A 207 -1.90 -5.19 1.10
C VAL A 207 -1.50 -5.40 2.55
N GLU A 208 -0.27 -5.00 2.92
CA GLU A 208 0.22 -5.07 4.30
C GLU A 208 -0.66 -4.24 5.24
N LEU A 209 -0.94 -2.98 4.89
CA LEU A 209 -1.77 -2.08 5.69
C LEU A 209 -3.20 -2.62 5.88
N LEU A 210 -3.81 -3.14 4.81
CA LEU A 210 -5.13 -3.75 4.89
C LEU A 210 -5.16 -4.97 5.81
N TRP A 211 -4.11 -5.79 5.82
CA TRP A 211 -4.03 -6.92 6.74
C TRP A 211 -3.82 -6.48 8.19
N GLN A 212 -2.95 -5.50 8.44
CA GLN A 212 -2.73 -4.93 9.77
C GLN A 212 -4.03 -4.40 10.40
N GLU A 213 -4.92 -3.83 9.58
CA GLU A 213 -6.22 -3.32 10.02
C GLU A 213 -7.30 -4.43 10.12
N ALA A 214 -7.31 -5.39 9.20
CA ALA A 214 -8.33 -6.43 9.13
C ALA A 214 -8.14 -7.53 10.20
N GLU A 215 -6.90 -7.97 10.44
CA GLU A 215 -6.64 -9.12 11.31
C GLU A 215 -7.08 -8.91 12.77
N PRO A 216 -6.77 -7.78 13.44
CA PRO A 216 -7.20 -7.55 14.82
C PRO A 216 -8.73 -7.56 14.94
N ARG A 217 -9.43 -6.88 14.03
CA ARG A 217 -10.90 -6.82 13.99
C ARG A 217 -11.54 -8.18 13.81
N LEU A 218 -11.03 -8.97 12.87
CA LEU A 218 -11.51 -10.32 12.62
C LEU A 218 -11.21 -11.25 13.80
N LYS A 219 -10.06 -11.11 14.44
CA LYS A 219 -9.70 -11.92 15.62
C LYS A 219 -10.62 -11.61 16.80
N GLU A 220 -10.88 -10.33 17.08
CA GLU A 220 -11.75 -9.89 18.17
C GLU A 220 -13.21 -10.29 17.94
N SER A 221 -13.71 -10.07 16.73
CA SER A 221 -15.08 -10.42 16.34
C SER A 221 -15.29 -11.90 16.02
N ARG A 222 -14.26 -12.76 16.17
CA ARG A 222 -14.28 -14.17 15.75
C ARG A 222 -14.74 -14.36 14.30
N GLY A 223 -14.30 -13.45 13.43
CA GLY A 223 -14.59 -13.46 12.01
C GLY A 223 -15.98 -12.97 11.64
N GLN A 224 -16.65 -12.20 12.50
CA GLN A 224 -17.99 -11.65 12.22
C GLN A 224 -17.94 -10.21 11.70
N ASP A 225 -16.84 -9.47 11.92
CA ASP A 225 -16.70 -8.08 11.47
C ASP A 225 -16.75 -7.95 9.94
N ALA A 226 -17.74 -7.21 9.44
CA ALA A 226 -17.97 -7.06 8.00
C ALA A 226 -16.86 -6.25 7.33
N ALA A 227 -16.40 -5.16 7.96
CA ALA A 227 -15.33 -4.31 7.43
C ALA A 227 -14.02 -5.11 7.31
N GLY A 228 -13.65 -5.87 8.35
CA GLY A 228 -12.47 -6.73 8.34
C GLY A 228 -12.52 -7.79 7.24
N LYS A 229 -13.69 -8.37 6.94
CA LYS A 229 -13.85 -9.32 5.82
C LYS A 229 -13.61 -8.64 4.47
N ILE A 230 -14.19 -7.46 4.27
CA ILE A 230 -14.06 -6.68 3.05
C ILE A 230 -12.58 -6.31 2.85
N TRP A 231 -11.93 -5.75 3.86
CA TRP A 231 -10.51 -5.35 3.80
C TRP A 231 -9.59 -6.54 3.51
N LYS A 232 -9.82 -7.69 4.16
CA LYS A 232 -9.10 -8.92 3.85
C LYS A 232 -9.33 -9.38 2.40
N GLY A 233 -10.56 -9.23 1.90
CA GLY A 233 -10.93 -9.52 0.51
C GLY A 233 -10.21 -8.61 -0.50
N VAL A 234 -10.15 -7.31 -0.23
CA VAL A 234 -9.37 -6.35 -1.02
C VAL A 234 -7.90 -6.74 -1.03
N ALA A 235 -7.29 -6.93 0.15
CA ALA A 235 -5.88 -7.28 0.27
C ALA A 235 -5.54 -8.57 -0.49
N HIS A 236 -6.33 -9.62 -0.32
CA HIS A 236 -6.11 -10.91 -0.98
C HIS A 236 -6.15 -10.80 -2.51
N ASN A 237 -7.15 -10.13 -3.07
CA ASN A 237 -7.28 -10.05 -4.52
C ASN A 237 -6.30 -9.05 -5.13
N LEU A 238 -5.94 -7.99 -4.42
CA LEU A 238 -4.92 -7.06 -4.86
C LEU A 238 -3.54 -7.73 -4.90
N ALA A 239 -3.18 -8.49 -3.86
CA ALA A 239 -1.97 -9.31 -3.83
C ALA A 239 -1.96 -10.35 -4.97
N LYS A 240 -3.10 -11.00 -5.23
CA LYS A 240 -3.24 -11.96 -6.31
C LYS A 240 -2.99 -11.32 -7.68
N ILE A 241 -3.54 -10.14 -7.95
CA ILE A 241 -3.30 -9.40 -9.20
C ILE A 241 -1.82 -9.03 -9.34
N GLY A 242 -1.19 -8.49 -8.29
CA GLY A 242 0.24 -8.19 -8.30
C GLY A 242 1.09 -9.42 -8.62
N GLY A 243 0.82 -10.54 -7.95
CA GLY A 243 1.49 -11.81 -8.21
C GLY A 243 1.28 -12.34 -9.63
N GLN A 244 0.07 -12.16 -10.19
CA GLN A 244 -0.24 -12.56 -11.57
C GLN A 244 0.58 -11.78 -12.59
N VAL A 245 0.72 -10.47 -12.41
CA VAL A 245 1.57 -9.62 -13.27
C VAL A 245 3.04 -9.97 -13.07
N ALA A 246 3.51 -10.00 -11.83
CA ALA A 246 4.92 -10.26 -11.49
C ALA A 246 5.41 -11.61 -12.04
N ALA A 247 4.58 -12.66 -11.94
CA ALA A 247 4.91 -14.00 -12.40
C ALA A 247 4.41 -14.30 -13.83
N CYS A 248 3.87 -13.33 -14.58
CA CYS A 248 3.36 -13.53 -15.94
C CYS A 248 2.28 -14.63 -16.06
N ARG A 249 1.33 -14.69 -15.13
CA ARG A 249 0.24 -15.70 -15.11
C ARG A 249 -0.90 -15.32 -16.07
N GLY A 250 -0.62 -15.30 -17.38
CA GLY A 250 -1.56 -14.87 -18.43
C GLY A 250 -2.92 -15.59 -18.39
N ARG A 251 -2.93 -16.90 -18.10
CA ARG A 251 -4.19 -17.68 -17.95
C ARG A 251 -5.16 -17.07 -16.94
N GLU A 252 -4.63 -16.63 -15.81
CA GLU A 252 -5.43 -16.09 -14.71
C GLU A 252 -5.83 -14.64 -14.97
N LEU A 253 -4.96 -13.87 -15.64
CA LEU A 253 -5.28 -12.52 -16.10
C LEU A 253 -6.40 -12.53 -17.13
N VAL A 254 -6.39 -13.46 -18.08
CA VAL A 254 -7.48 -13.64 -19.05
C VAL A 254 -8.79 -14.02 -18.35
N ALA A 255 -8.74 -14.94 -17.38
CA ALA A 255 -9.93 -15.29 -16.59
C ALA A 255 -10.49 -14.08 -15.82
N GLY A 256 -9.62 -13.21 -15.27
CA GLY A 256 -10.01 -11.94 -14.65
C GLY A 256 -10.68 -12.07 -13.28
N GLU A 257 -10.78 -13.27 -12.72
CA GLU A 257 -11.52 -13.53 -11.47
C GLU A 257 -11.08 -12.64 -10.29
N ALA A 258 -9.77 -12.43 -10.14
CA ALA A 258 -9.21 -11.63 -9.06
C ALA A 258 -9.65 -10.16 -9.18
N VAL A 259 -9.70 -9.63 -10.41
CA VAL A 259 -10.13 -8.26 -10.68
C VAL A 259 -11.62 -8.09 -10.40
N ILE A 260 -12.46 -9.05 -10.82
CA ILE A 260 -13.91 -9.00 -10.56
C ILE A 260 -14.21 -9.06 -9.06
N LYS A 261 -13.55 -9.98 -8.34
CA LYS A 261 -13.67 -10.06 -6.88
C LYS A 261 -13.19 -8.78 -6.21
N LEU A 262 -12.06 -8.23 -6.64
CA LEU A 262 -11.55 -6.96 -6.13
C LEU A 262 -12.55 -5.83 -6.34
N ARG A 263 -13.12 -5.67 -7.55
CA ARG A 263 -14.16 -4.67 -7.82
C ARG A 263 -15.34 -4.80 -6.87
N SER A 264 -15.86 -6.01 -6.68
CA SER A 264 -16.96 -6.26 -5.75
C SER A 264 -16.63 -5.81 -4.32
N TYR A 265 -15.42 -6.10 -3.83
CA TYR A 265 -14.99 -5.63 -2.50
C TYR A 265 -14.78 -4.12 -2.45
N LEU A 266 -14.26 -3.49 -3.50
CA LEU A 266 -14.07 -2.04 -3.56
C LEU A 266 -15.41 -1.28 -3.60
N GLU A 267 -16.45 -1.83 -4.25
CA GLU A 267 -17.79 -1.26 -4.17
C GLU A 267 -18.37 -1.38 -2.76
N GLN A 268 -18.24 -2.55 -2.12
CA GLN A 268 -18.65 -2.72 -0.72
C GLN A 268 -17.90 -1.77 0.23
N CYS A 269 -16.63 -1.47 -0.04
CA CYS A 269 -15.89 -0.45 0.73
C CYS A 269 -16.56 0.92 0.68
N LYS A 270 -17.13 1.34 -0.46
CA LYS A 270 -17.79 2.66 -0.57
C LYS A 270 -19.05 2.76 0.28
N GLU A 271 -19.71 1.62 0.52
CA GLU A 271 -20.92 1.54 1.34
C GLU A 271 -20.62 1.44 2.85
N LEU A 272 -19.37 1.15 3.23
CA LEU A 272 -18.95 1.21 4.62
C LEU A 272 -18.94 2.67 5.09
N SER A 273 -19.89 3.02 5.96
CA SER A 273 -19.96 4.30 6.68
C SER A 273 -18.76 4.58 7.61
N ALA A 274 -17.76 3.69 7.62
CA ALA A 274 -16.63 3.69 8.55
C ALA A 274 -15.28 4.08 7.91
N LEU A 275 -15.23 4.37 6.60
CA LEU A 275 -13.99 4.84 5.96
C LEU A 275 -13.78 6.33 6.24
N PRO A 276 -12.66 6.74 6.86
CA PRO A 276 -12.41 8.16 7.07
C PRO A 276 -12.34 8.89 5.70
N PRO A 277 -12.87 10.12 5.57
CA PRO A 277 -12.93 10.83 4.29
C PRO A 277 -11.63 10.88 3.48
N PRO A 278 -10.43 11.02 4.11
CA PRO A 278 -9.15 11.03 3.38
C PRO A 278 -8.80 9.73 2.64
N PHE A 279 -9.44 8.60 2.95
CA PHE A 279 -9.16 7.31 2.31
C PHE A 279 -9.94 7.11 1.01
N VAL A 280 -11.05 7.82 0.81
CA VAL A 280 -11.90 7.69 -0.38
C VAL A 280 -11.13 7.96 -1.68
N PRO A 281 -10.32 9.03 -1.80
CA PRO A 281 -9.51 9.27 -3.00
C PRO A 281 -8.49 8.16 -3.29
N LEU A 282 -7.94 7.54 -2.24
CA LEU A 282 -6.96 6.45 -2.37
C LEU A 282 -7.61 5.20 -2.95
N ILE A 283 -8.79 4.83 -2.47
CA ILE A 283 -9.58 3.72 -3.01
C ILE A 283 -9.94 3.98 -4.49
N LYS A 284 -10.38 5.20 -4.82
CA LYS A 284 -10.68 5.58 -6.21
C LYS A 284 -9.48 5.39 -7.13
N ARG A 285 -8.27 5.69 -6.65
CA ARG A 285 -7.05 5.51 -7.45
C ARG A 285 -6.77 4.04 -7.75
N ILE A 286 -7.02 3.14 -6.79
CA ILE A 286 -6.92 1.68 -6.98
C ILE A 286 -8.00 1.21 -7.97
N THR A 287 -9.25 1.64 -7.78
CA THR A 287 -10.37 1.28 -8.67
C THR A 287 -10.09 1.66 -10.11
N ASN A 288 -9.65 2.91 -10.35
CA ASN A 288 -9.34 3.39 -11.70
C ASN A 288 -8.24 2.57 -12.38
N LYS A 289 -7.27 2.05 -11.61
CA LYS A 289 -6.17 1.25 -12.15
C LYS A 289 -6.62 -0.11 -12.65
N ILE A 290 -7.54 -0.75 -11.95
CA ILE A 290 -8.04 -2.07 -12.34
C ILE A 290 -9.22 -2.00 -13.30
N GLU A 291 -9.84 -0.83 -13.50
CA GLU A 291 -11.07 -0.66 -14.28
C GLU A 291 -11.03 -1.16 -15.74
N PRO A 292 -9.91 -1.12 -16.48
CA PRO A 292 -9.89 -1.64 -17.84
C PRO A 292 -10.11 -3.15 -17.96
N PHE A 293 -9.75 -3.93 -16.94
CA PHE A 293 -9.78 -5.40 -17.03
C PHE A 293 -11.20 -5.97 -17.06
N ARG A 294 -11.42 -7.10 -17.71
CA ARG A 294 -12.75 -7.73 -17.84
C ARG A 294 -12.68 -9.22 -17.50
N GLU A 295 -13.83 -9.86 -17.30
CA GLU A 295 -13.88 -11.30 -17.04
C GLU A 295 -13.76 -12.08 -18.37
N ASN A 296 -13.00 -13.18 -18.38
CA ASN A 296 -12.83 -14.06 -19.55
C ASN A 296 -12.44 -13.33 -20.85
N ASP A 297 -11.51 -12.38 -20.77
CA ASP A 297 -11.14 -11.51 -21.89
C ASP A 297 -9.65 -11.64 -22.23
N ALA A 298 -9.36 -12.11 -23.46
CA ALA A 298 -8.00 -12.24 -23.97
C ALA A 298 -7.27 -10.89 -24.05
N GLU A 299 -8.00 -9.77 -24.17
CA GLU A 299 -7.42 -8.42 -24.17
C GLU A 299 -6.85 -8.01 -22.82
N ASN A 300 -7.16 -8.73 -21.74
CA ASN A 300 -6.49 -8.53 -20.46
C ASN A 300 -4.97 -8.68 -20.57
N CYS A 301 -4.47 -9.46 -21.54
CA CYS A 301 -3.05 -9.52 -21.83
C CYS A 301 -2.50 -8.17 -22.28
N LEU A 302 -3.16 -7.45 -23.19
CA LEU A 302 -2.73 -6.11 -23.63
C LEU A 302 -2.85 -5.09 -22.49
N ARG A 303 -3.91 -5.17 -21.69
CA ARG A 303 -4.10 -4.30 -20.52
C ARG A 303 -3.01 -4.53 -19.47
N ALA A 304 -2.59 -5.77 -19.27
CA ALA A 304 -1.45 -6.12 -18.42
C ALA A 304 -0.11 -5.64 -19.01
N VAL A 305 0.06 -5.63 -20.33
CA VAL A 305 1.26 -5.05 -20.96
C VAL A 305 1.29 -3.53 -20.81
N ALA A 306 0.15 -2.85 -20.96
CA ALA A 306 0.03 -1.42 -20.67
C ALA A 306 0.43 -1.10 -19.23
N TRP A 307 -0.05 -1.90 -18.28
CA TRP A 307 0.36 -1.84 -16.87
C TRP A 307 1.88 -2.02 -16.72
N CYS A 308 2.46 -3.01 -17.38
CA CYS A 308 3.90 -3.24 -17.32
C CYS A 308 4.72 -2.07 -17.87
N LEU A 309 4.26 -1.45 -18.97
CA LEU A 309 4.89 -0.28 -19.56
C LEU A 309 4.82 0.96 -18.66
N GLU A 310 3.70 1.15 -17.95
CA GLU A 310 3.53 2.25 -17.02
C GLU A 310 4.46 2.14 -15.80
N HIS A 311 4.82 0.91 -15.41
CA HIS A 311 5.54 0.62 -14.17
C HIS A 311 6.96 0.10 -14.39
N ASP A 312 7.52 0.28 -15.58
CA ASP A 312 8.87 -0.18 -15.95
C ASP A 312 9.11 -1.70 -15.77
N LEU A 313 8.06 -2.52 -15.84
CA LEU A 313 8.10 -3.98 -15.72
C LEU A 313 8.43 -4.62 -17.09
N VAL A 314 9.61 -4.31 -17.64
CA VAL A 314 9.98 -4.63 -19.03
C VAL A 314 9.93 -6.13 -19.32
N GLN A 315 10.49 -6.96 -18.44
CA GLN A 315 10.53 -8.41 -18.64
C GLN A 315 9.13 -9.03 -18.62
N GLN A 316 8.29 -8.60 -17.69
CA GLN A 316 6.89 -9.01 -17.59
C GLN A 316 6.13 -8.57 -18.83
N GLY A 317 6.33 -7.32 -19.28
CA GLY A 317 5.69 -6.77 -20.46
C GLY A 317 6.05 -7.53 -21.74
N LEU A 318 7.34 -7.84 -21.96
CA LEU A 318 7.80 -8.61 -23.13
C LEU A 318 7.19 -10.01 -23.14
N THR A 319 7.21 -10.69 -22.00
CA THR A 319 6.65 -12.04 -21.85
C THR A 319 5.14 -12.03 -22.06
N MET A 320 4.44 -11.10 -21.42
CA MET A 320 2.98 -10.99 -21.51
C MET A 320 2.52 -10.59 -22.91
N LEU A 321 3.26 -9.73 -23.61
CA LEU A 321 2.90 -9.31 -24.96
C LEU A 321 3.07 -10.44 -25.97
N GLN A 322 4.18 -11.19 -25.89
CA GLN A 322 4.43 -12.31 -26.78
C GLN A 322 3.41 -13.44 -26.57
N GLU A 323 3.21 -13.89 -25.32
CA GLU A 323 2.28 -14.98 -24.99
C GLU A 323 0.82 -14.54 -25.13
N GLY A 324 0.56 -13.25 -24.88
CA GLY A 324 -0.72 -12.60 -25.05
C GLY A 324 -1.13 -12.49 -26.51
N LEU A 325 -0.20 -12.18 -27.42
CA LEU A 325 -0.47 -12.12 -28.85
C LEU A 325 -0.92 -13.50 -29.39
N ILE A 326 -0.24 -14.58 -28.98
CA ILE A 326 -0.68 -15.95 -29.31
C ILE A 326 -2.11 -16.20 -28.80
N THR A 327 -2.39 -15.76 -27.57
CA THR A 327 -3.71 -15.95 -26.94
C THR A 327 -4.81 -15.16 -27.66
N LEU A 328 -4.53 -13.94 -28.11
CA LEU A 328 -5.46 -13.12 -28.90
C LEU A 328 -5.74 -13.74 -30.27
N ILE A 329 -4.70 -14.22 -30.97
CA ILE A 329 -4.85 -14.87 -32.27
C ILE A 329 -5.66 -16.17 -32.11
N ALA A 330 -5.36 -16.98 -31.09
CA ALA A 330 -6.13 -18.19 -30.81
C ALA A 330 -7.62 -17.88 -30.61
N ALA A 331 -7.95 -16.94 -29.73
CA ALA A 331 -9.32 -16.52 -29.48
C ALA A 331 -10.01 -16.01 -30.76
N ARG A 332 -9.29 -15.24 -31.58
CA ARG A 332 -9.79 -14.69 -32.85
C ARG A 332 -10.14 -15.77 -33.89
N HIS A 333 -9.44 -16.89 -33.88
CA HIS A 333 -9.66 -18.02 -34.79
C HIS A 333 -10.51 -19.14 -34.18
N GLY A 334 -11.12 -18.92 -33.00
CA GLY A 334 -11.95 -19.93 -32.32
C GLY A 334 -11.14 -21.13 -31.78
N LEU A 335 -9.83 -20.96 -31.59
CA LEU A 335 -8.93 -21.98 -31.06
C LEU A 335 -8.85 -21.90 -29.54
N GLU A 336 -8.58 -23.04 -28.90
CA GLU A 336 -8.46 -23.10 -27.46
C GLU A 336 -7.03 -22.71 -27.05
N TRP A 337 -6.87 -21.44 -26.66
CA TRP A 337 -5.59 -20.84 -26.29
C TRP A 337 -4.90 -21.51 -25.10
N ARG A 338 -5.57 -22.40 -24.36
CA ARG A 338 -4.98 -23.23 -23.29
C ARG A 338 -4.39 -24.55 -23.80
N VAL A 339 -4.76 -25.00 -25.01
CA VAL A 339 -4.27 -26.23 -25.63
C VAL A 339 -2.93 -25.97 -26.30
N GLU A 340 -1.93 -26.77 -25.96
CA GLU A 340 -0.57 -26.63 -26.48
C GLU A 340 -0.52 -26.72 -28.01
N ALA A 341 -1.20 -27.70 -28.61
CA ALA A 341 -1.24 -27.87 -30.06
C ALA A 341 -1.75 -26.60 -30.78
N ASP A 342 -2.79 -25.93 -30.26
CA ASP A 342 -3.35 -24.71 -30.85
C ASP A 342 -2.38 -23.53 -30.73
N ARG A 343 -1.71 -23.40 -29.59
CA ARG A 343 -0.67 -22.37 -29.41
C ARG A 343 0.52 -22.61 -30.35
N THR A 344 0.96 -23.86 -30.45
CA THR A 344 2.05 -24.26 -31.34
C THR A 344 1.70 -23.96 -32.79
N LEU A 345 0.49 -24.32 -33.25
CA LEU A 345 0.01 -24.00 -34.59
C LEU A 345 0.13 -22.51 -34.91
N ILE A 346 -0.27 -21.63 -33.99
CA ILE A 346 -0.18 -20.18 -34.19
C ILE A 346 1.27 -19.73 -34.29
N SER A 347 2.11 -20.15 -33.34
CA SER A 347 3.52 -19.78 -33.34
C SER A 347 4.26 -20.26 -34.59
N GLU A 348 4.00 -21.50 -35.02
CA GLU A 348 4.55 -22.08 -36.24
C GLU A 348 4.01 -21.37 -37.48
N SER A 349 2.72 -21.04 -37.53
CA SER A 349 2.09 -20.32 -38.65
C SER A 349 2.74 -18.96 -38.90
N ILE A 350 3.03 -18.22 -37.83
CA ILE A 350 3.75 -16.95 -37.91
C ILE A 350 5.21 -17.20 -38.38
N SER A 351 5.87 -18.21 -37.81
CA SER A 351 7.26 -18.54 -38.11
C SER A 351 7.49 -18.92 -39.57
N VAL A 352 6.70 -19.86 -40.12
CA VAL A 352 6.84 -20.30 -41.52
C VAL A 352 6.52 -19.18 -42.50
N LYS A 353 5.59 -18.27 -42.14
CA LYS A 353 5.28 -17.08 -42.95
C LYS A 353 6.45 -16.11 -42.99
N ASN A 354 7.04 -15.79 -41.83
CA ASN A 354 8.17 -14.87 -41.75
C ASN A 354 9.43 -15.44 -42.43
N GLN A 355 9.66 -16.74 -42.32
CA GLN A 355 10.76 -17.45 -42.97
C GLN A 355 10.51 -17.75 -44.45
N LYS A 356 9.29 -17.53 -44.95
CA LYS A 356 8.85 -17.90 -46.31
C LYS A 356 9.08 -19.39 -46.61
N THR A 357 8.89 -20.25 -45.62
CA THR A 357 9.07 -21.69 -45.73
C THR A 357 8.01 -22.28 -46.69
N PRO A 358 8.41 -22.99 -47.75
CA PRO A 358 7.46 -23.64 -48.66
C PRO A 358 6.56 -24.62 -47.93
N GLU A 359 5.28 -24.72 -48.33
CA GLU A 359 4.30 -25.61 -47.69
C GLU A 359 4.73 -27.07 -47.67
N ALA A 360 5.44 -27.54 -48.71
CA ALA A 360 5.99 -28.89 -48.78
C ALA A 360 7.00 -29.21 -47.65
N GLU A 361 7.56 -28.19 -47.01
CA GLU A 361 8.52 -28.30 -45.91
C GLU A 361 7.88 -28.06 -44.53
N TRP A 362 6.57 -27.81 -44.48
CA TRP A 362 5.86 -27.58 -43.22
C TRP A 362 5.87 -28.86 -42.37
N LYS A 363 6.28 -28.71 -41.11
CA LYS A 363 6.36 -29.77 -40.10
C LYS A 363 5.53 -29.38 -38.89
N GLY A 364 5.37 -30.27 -37.92
CA GLY A 364 4.66 -29.96 -36.68
C GLY A 364 3.16 -29.78 -36.88
N GLU A 365 2.57 -28.81 -36.20
CA GLU A 365 1.15 -28.52 -36.23
C GLU A 365 0.71 -27.84 -37.53
N VAL A 366 1.53 -26.96 -38.12
CA VAL A 366 1.24 -26.37 -39.43
C VAL A 366 1.17 -27.40 -40.55
N GLY A 367 1.98 -28.46 -40.49
CA GLY A 367 1.90 -29.58 -41.44
C GLY A 367 0.69 -30.51 -41.19
N ARG A 368 0.22 -30.62 -39.94
CA ARG A 368 -0.96 -31.41 -39.58
C ARG A 368 -2.28 -30.70 -39.91
N ARG A 369 -2.27 -29.36 -39.85
CA ARG A 369 -3.45 -28.50 -40.02
C ARG A 369 -3.16 -27.33 -40.98
N PRO A 370 -2.79 -27.61 -42.25
CA PRO A 370 -2.35 -26.58 -43.20
C PRO A 370 -3.45 -25.57 -43.55
N ASP A 371 -4.71 -26.02 -43.67
CA ASP A 371 -5.84 -25.13 -43.97
C ASP A 371 -6.00 -24.03 -42.92
N LEU A 372 -5.89 -24.41 -41.64
CA LEU A 372 -6.00 -23.48 -40.53
C LEU A 372 -4.76 -22.58 -40.43
N ALA A 373 -3.58 -23.11 -40.73
CA ALA A 373 -2.36 -22.30 -40.82
C ALA A 373 -2.48 -21.22 -41.91
N HIS A 374 -3.01 -21.56 -43.09
CA HIS A 374 -3.31 -20.59 -44.15
C HIS A 374 -4.33 -19.54 -43.71
N GLN A 375 -5.39 -19.94 -42.99
CA GLN A 375 -6.36 -19.00 -42.44
C GLN A 375 -5.71 -18.00 -41.46
N ILE A 376 -4.85 -18.49 -40.56
CA ILE A 376 -4.11 -17.65 -39.61
C ILE A 376 -3.17 -16.69 -40.37
N GLN A 377 -2.43 -17.20 -41.35
CA GLN A 377 -1.49 -16.40 -42.13
C GLN A 377 -2.18 -15.33 -42.96
N ASN A 378 -3.37 -15.61 -43.51
CA ASN A 378 -4.11 -14.67 -44.34
C ASN A 378 -4.95 -13.68 -43.52
N ASP A 379 -5.03 -13.83 -42.20
CA ASP A 379 -5.68 -12.84 -41.34
C ASP A 379 -4.93 -11.50 -41.44
N PRO A 380 -5.61 -10.39 -41.80
CA PRO A 380 -4.98 -9.07 -41.92
C PRO A 380 -4.25 -8.62 -40.66
N PHE A 381 -4.78 -8.94 -39.47
CA PHE A 381 -4.14 -8.62 -38.21
C PHE A 381 -2.82 -9.39 -38.05
N VAL A 382 -2.86 -10.71 -38.26
CA VAL A 382 -1.66 -11.56 -38.14
C VAL A 382 -0.60 -11.15 -39.15
N ALA A 383 -1.01 -10.83 -40.39
CA ALA A 383 -0.11 -10.33 -41.41
C ALA A 383 0.59 -9.02 -41.03
N ALA A 384 -0.10 -8.11 -40.35
CA ALA A 384 0.46 -6.84 -39.93
C ALA A 384 1.46 -6.99 -38.76
N VAL A 385 1.21 -7.92 -37.83
CA VAL A 385 2.00 -8.05 -36.58
C VAL A 385 3.05 -9.17 -36.59
N ALA A 386 3.14 -9.96 -37.67
CA ALA A 386 4.06 -11.10 -37.75
C ALA A 386 5.54 -10.69 -37.54
N GLY A 387 5.96 -9.55 -38.09
CA GLY A 387 7.31 -9.02 -37.88
C GLY A 387 7.58 -8.57 -36.44
N ASP A 388 6.57 -8.01 -35.77
CA ASP A 388 6.67 -7.60 -34.36
C ASP A 388 6.79 -8.82 -33.43
N PHE A 389 6.13 -9.93 -33.76
CA PHE A 389 6.22 -11.18 -33.00
C PHE A 389 7.64 -11.77 -32.97
N ASP A 390 8.35 -11.78 -34.11
CA ASP A 390 9.73 -12.25 -34.17
C ASP A 390 10.68 -11.35 -33.35
N MET A 391 10.49 -10.03 -33.45
CA MET A 391 11.27 -9.06 -32.69
C MET A 391 11.04 -9.24 -31.19
N LEU A 392 9.79 -9.42 -30.76
CA LEU A 392 9.42 -9.71 -29.38
C LEU A 392 10.06 -11.01 -28.87
N SER A 393 10.01 -12.07 -29.67
CA SER A 393 10.58 -13.36 -29.30
C SER A 393 12.09 -13.25 -29.03
N LYS A 394 12.83 -12.48 -29.86
CA LYS A 394 14.26 -12.20 -29.64
C LYS A 394 14.48 -11.37 -28.38
N ALA A 395 13.76 -10.26 -28.22
CA ALA A 395 13.90 -9.38 -27.05
C ALA A 395 13.57 -10.10 -25.73
N ARG A 396 12.53 -10.93 -25.71
CA ARG A 396 12.13 -11.74 -24.57
C ARG A 396 13.18 -12.80 -24.22
N ASN A 397 13.79 -13.42 -25.22
CA ASN A 397 14.84 -14.42 -24.98
C ASN A 397 16.11 -13.76 -24.44
N ASP A 398 16.53 -12.64 -25.02
CA ASP A 398 17.68 -11.88 -24.56
C ASP A 398 17.56 -11.44 -23.08
N ILE A 399 16.43 -10.82 -22.69
CA ILE A 399 16.22 -10.40 -21.30
C ILE A 399 16.18 -11.59 -20.33
N ASN A 400 15.66 -12.75 -20.76
CA ASN A 400 15.66 -13.97 -19.94
C ASN A 400 17.05 -14.59 -19.81
N HIS A 401 17.92 -14.41 -20.81
CA HIS A 401 19.33 -14.75 -20.73
C HIS A 401 20.16 -13.70 -20.01
N GLY A 402 19.55 -12.59 -19.53
CA GLY A 402 20.22 -11.57 -18.73
C GLY A 402 21.32 -10.81 -19.46
N GLY A 403 21.28 -10.77 -20.80
CA GLY A 403 22.32 -10.11 -21.62
C GLY A 403 23.65 -10.87 -21.70
N PHE A 404 23.72 -12.13 -21.28
CA PHE A 404 24.92 -12.96 -21.44
C PHE A 404 25.14 -13.43 -22.89
N THR A 405 24.08 -13.48 -23.70
CA THR A 405 24.11 -13.94 -25.09
C THR A 405 24.09 -12.81 -26.10
N GLU A 406 23.34 -11.73 -25.83
CA GLU A 406 23.31 -10.52 -26.65
C GLU A 406 23.54 -9.29 -25.75
N ALA A 407 24.26 -8.29 -26.26
CA ALA A 407 24.58 -7.08 -25.52
C ALA A 407 23.55 -5.96 -25.80
N VAL A 408 22.26 -6.25 -25.64
CA VAL A 408 21.20 -5.23 -25.78
C VAL A 408 21.09 -4.47 -24.46
N ASP A 409 21.16 -3.14 -24.52
CA ASP A 409 21.00 -2.33 -23.31
C ASP A 409 19.54 -2.27 -22.83
N ALA A 410 19.35 -1.91 -21.56
CA ALA A 410 18.03 -1.86 -20.92
C ALA A 410 17.06 -0.88 -21.61
N GLU A 411 17.56 0.23 -22.16
CA GLU A 411 16.75 1.25 -22.81
C GLU A 411 16.25 0.78 -24.18
N GLN A 412 17.06 0.01 -24.90
CA GLN A 412 16.65 -0.64 -26.14
C GLN A 412 15.54 -1.67 -25.89
N LEU A 413 15.60 -2.45 -24.81
CA LEU A 413 14.54 -3.40 -24.46
C LEU A 413 13.22 -2.68 -24.14
N ARG A 414 13.28 -1.56 -23.41
CA ARG A 414 12.12 -0.68 -23.14
C ARG A 414 11.51 -0.15 -24.44
N LYS A 415 12.33 0.37 -25.35
CA LYS A 415 11.89 0.89 -26.65
C LYS A 415 11.28 -0.21 -27.53
N LYS A 416 11.88 -1.40 -27.55
CA LYS A 416 11.35 -2.57 -28.27
C LYS A 416 9.96 -2.96 -27.75
N LEU A 417 9.79 -3.08 -26.43
CA LEU A 417 8.49 -3.37 -25.83
C LEU A 417 7.43 -2.31 -26.19
N ARG A 418 7.76 -1.03 -26.00
CA ARG A 418 6.85 0.08 -26.29
C ARG A 418 6.42 0.09 -27.75
N LYS A 419 7.38 0.03 -28.68
CA LYS A 419 7.11 0.03 -30.11
C LYS A 419 6.23 -1.15 -30.54
N ALA A 420 6.55 -2.36 -30.06
CA ALA A 420 5.74 -3.55 -30.35
C ALA A 420 4.32 -3.41 -29.79
N TYR A 421 4.19 -2.95 -28.55
CA TYR A 421 2.89 -2.77 -27.92
C TYR A 421 2.02 -1.76 -28.69
N GLU A 422 2.58 -0.61 -29.07
CA GLU A 422 1.88 0.42 -29.84
C GLU A 422 1.43 -0.10 -31.20
N ALA A 423 2.33 -0.78 -31.94
CA ALA A 423 2.02 -1.37 -33.24
C ALA A 423 0.93 -2.45 -33.13
N ILE A 424 1.11 -3.43 -32.24
CA ILE A 424 0.15 -4.53 -32.04
C ILE A 424 -1.21 -4.00 -31.58
N SER A 425 -1.24 -3.03 -30.65
CA SER A 425 -2.50 -2.47 -30.15
C SER A 425 -3.24 -1.67 -31.21
N ALA A 426 -2.52 -0.93 -32.07
CA ALA A 426 -3.12 -0.19 -33.17
C ALA A 426 -3.73 -1.13 -34.23
N GLU A 427 -2.99 -2.17 -34.63
CA GLU A 427 -3.49 -3.19 -35.57
C GLU A 427 -4.64 -4.00 -34.98
N TRP A 428 -4.57 -4.35 -33.69
CA TRP A 428 -5.65 -5.05 -33.01
C TRP A 428 -6.92 -4.20 -33.02
N THR A 429 -6.83 -2.92 -32.66
CA THR A 429 -7.97 -2.00 -32.66
C THR A 429 -8.58 -1.87 -34.05
N ARG A 430 -7.75 -1.79 -35.10
CA ARG A 430 -8.19 -1.70 -36.49
C ARG A 430 -8.95 -2.95 -36.97
N HIS A 431 -8.50 -4.13 -36.55
CA HIS A 431 -8.98 -5.41 -37.07
C HIS A 431 -9.88 -6.20 -36.10
N ARG A 432 -10.11 -5.71 -34.88
CA ARG A 432 -10.90 -6.39 -33.83
C ARG A 432 -12.28 -6.85 -34.31
N GLY A 433 -12.96 -6.03 -35.10
CA GLY A 433 -14.31 -6.33 -35.63
C GLY A 433 -14.35 -7.16 -36.92
N THR A 434 -13.21 -7.47 -37.54
CA THR A 434 -13.15 -8.11 -38.87
C THR A 434 -12.70 -9.57 -38.82
N GLY A 435 -12.67 -10.18 -37.63
CA GLY A 435 -12.19 -11.55 -37.46
C GLY A 435 -13.19 -12.60 -37.96
N PRO A 436 -12.72 -13.82 -38.29
CA PRO A 436 -13.58 -14.90 -38.78
C PRO A 436 -14.69 -15.30 -37.79
N TYR A 437 -14.58 -14.90 -36.52
CA TYR A 437 -15.57 -15.16 -35.46
C TYR A 437 -16.10 -13.88 -34.76
N ALA A 438 -16.05 -12.73 -35.44
CA ALA A 438 -16.55 -11.46 -34.89
C ALA A 438 -18.10 -11.36 -34.96
N ALA A 439 -18.82 -12.02 -34.03
CA ALA A 439 -20.27 -11.81 -33.82
C ALA A 439 -20.73 -12.02 -32.35
N GLY A 440 -20.80 -10.91 -31.58
CA GLY A 440 -21.83 -10.56 -30.57
C GLY A 440 -21.78 -11.13 -29.13
N PRO A 441 -22.29 -10.39 -28.09
CA PRO A 441 -23.10 -9.17 -28.16
C PRO A 441 -22.40 -7.87 -27.71
N GLU A 442 -22.96 -6.78 -28.20
CA GLU A 442 -22.60 -5.37 -28.00
C GLU A 442 -22.78 -4.88 -26.56
N ASN A 443 -21.97 -3.88 -26.19
CA ASN A 443 -22.46 -2.74 -25.41
C ASN A 443 -21.68 -1.48 -25.85
N PRO A 444 -22.35 -0.44 -26.37
CA PRO A 444 -21.68 0.75 -26.88
C PRO A 444 -21.49 1.74 -25.73
N THR A 445 -20.25 2.09 -25.36
CA THR A 445 -19.97 3.42 -24.78
C THR A 445 -18.47 3.75 -24.73
N GLN A 446 -18.16 4.85 -25.40
CA GLN A 446 -17.20 5.92 -25.10
C GLN A 446 -15.71 5.71 -25.42
N GLU A 447 -15.33 6.39 -26.51
CA GLU A 447 -14.01 6.99 -26.73
C GLU A 447 -13.45 7.59 -25.44
N GLN A 448 -12.25 7.15 -25.05
CA GLN A 448 -11.40 7.89 -24.12
C GLN A 448 -10.09 8.21 -24.83
N GLN A 449 -9.96 9.48 -25.19
CA GLN A 449 -8.69 10.13 -25.51
C GLN A 449 -7.74 9.98 -24.32
N PHE A 450 -6.51 9.54 -24.58
CA PHE A 450 -5.41 9.61 -23.62
C PHE A 450 -5.11 11.09 -23.33
N PRO A 451 -5.02 11.53 -22.06
CA PRO A 451 -4.50 12.85 -21.77
C PRO A 451 -2.97 12.83 -21.77
N ASP A 452 -2.38 13.75 -22.54
CA ASP A 452 -1.00 14.19 -22.42
C ASP A 452 -0.74 14.68 -20.98
N HIS A 453 0.31 14.17 -20.35
CA HIS A 453 0.78 14.64 -19.06
C HIS A 453 1.78 15.79 -19.25
N ALA A 454 1.37 16.97 -18.80
CA ALA A 454 2.23 18.04 -18.29
C ALA A 454 2.22 18.00 -16.76
#